data_AF-A0A517TC42-F1
#
_entry.id   AF-A0A517TC42-F1
#
_cell.length_a   1.000
_cell.length_b   1.000
_cell.length_c   1.000
_cell.angle_alpha   90.00
_cell.angle_beta   90.00
_cell.angle_gamma   90.00
#
_symmetry.space_group_name_H-M   'P 1'
#
loop_
_entity.id
_entity.type
_entity.pdbx_description
1 polymer ?
#
loop_
_entity_poly.entity_id
_entity_poly.type
_entity_poly.pdbx_seq_one_letter_code
_entity_poly.pdbx_strand_id
1 'polypeptide(L)'
;MEVNGAGYVPSHQAVRGTNAKPATETQPTKSAAISSPQDQLDISSIAQELADVKSMDHDLRTQRLADIKAAIDDGTYENSVKLDAAVDRLLDELVKDQSTQNRG
;
A
#
# COMPACT_ATOMS: atom_id res chain seq x y z
N MET A 1 -23.31 -9.32 -43.74
CA MET A 1 -22.72 -8.57 -42.61
C MET A 1 -21.92 -9.58 -41.83
N GLU A 2 -20.62 -9.63 -42.09
CA GLU A 2 -19.73 -10.72 -41.69
C GLU A 2 -18.81 -10.18 -40.61
N VAL A 3 -18.88 -10.73 -39.41
CA VAL A 3 -18.01 -10.36 -38.29
C VAL A 3 -16.85 -11.35 -38.24
N ASN A 4 -15.67 -10.93 -38.68
CA ASN A 4 -14.46 -11.74 -38.57
C ASN A 4 -13.99 -11.79 -37.11
N GLY A 5 -13.84 -13.02 -36.60
CA GLY A 5 -13.59 -13.35 -35.20
C GLY A 5 -12.19 -13.02 -34.67
N ALA A 6 -12.04 -13.30 -33.37
CA ALA A 6 -10.91 -12.95 -32.51
C ALA A 6 -9.54 -13.16 -33.16
N GLY A 7 -8.72 -12.11 -33.09
CA GLY A 7 -7.34 -12.11 -33.58
C GLY A 7 -6.43 -13.05 -32.79
N TYR A 8 -5.43 -13.57 -33.49
CA TYR A 8 -4.38 -14.45 -32.97
C TYR A 8 -3.38 -13.66 -32.13
N VAL A 9 -3.18 -14.06 -30.87
CA VAL A 9 -2.09 -13.54 -30.02
C VAL A 9 -0.91 -14.51 -30.11
N PRO A 10 0.32 -14.05 -30.43
CA PRO A 10 1.49 -14.92 -30.51
C PRO A 10 1.81 -15.57 -29.17
N SER A 11 1.98 -16.89 -29.16
CA SER A 11 2.44 -17.65 -28.00
C SER A 11 3.89 -17.31 -27.66
N HIS A 12 4.16 -16.95 -26.40
CA HIS A 12 5.49 -16.69 -25.88
C HIS A 12 6.32 -17.99 -25.85
N GLN A 13 7.46 -18.00 -26.54
CA GLN A 13 8.39 -19.12 -26.48
C GLN A 13 9.28 -19.02 -25.25
N ALA A 14 9.41 -20.12 -24.51
CA ALA A 14 10.37 -20.24 -23.43
C ALA A 14 11.78 -20.39 -24.02
N VAL A 15 12.66 -19.42 -23.74
CA VAL A 15 14.08 -19.50 -24.12
C VAL A 15 14.75 -20.57 -23.26
N ARG A 16 15.06 -21.71 -23.88
CA ARG A 16 15.85 -22.78 -23.27
C ARG A 16 17.29 -22.27 -23.07
N GLY A 17 17.75 -22.27 -21.82
CA GLY A 17 19.13 -21.94 -21.48
C GLY A 17 20.11 -22.91 -22.13
N THR A 18 21.00 -22.40 -22.97
CA THR A 18 22.11 -23.20 -23.50
C THR A 18 23.21 -23.27 -22.45
N ASN A 19 23.44 -24.48 -21.97
CA ASN A 19 24.50 -24.82 -21.03
C ASN A 19 25.89 -24.63 -21.69
N ALA A 20 26.88 -24.33 -20.85
CA ALA A 20 28.16 -23.71 -21.15
C ALA A 20 29.17 -24.52 -22.02
N LYS A 21 30.13 -23.79 -22.62
CA LYS A 21 31.51 -24.27 -22.83
C LYS A 21 32.51 -23.11 -22.65
N PRO A 22 33.68 -23.32 -22.01
CA PRO A 22 34.50 -22.23 -21.47
C PRO A 22 35.54 -21.72 -22.47
N ALA A 23 35.89 -20.44 -22.39
CA ALA A 23 37.14 -19.93 -22.91
C ALA A 23 37.55 -18.65 -22.17
N THR A 24 38.66 -18.77 -21.46
CA THR A 24 39.71 -17.76 -21.24
C THR A 24 39.35 -16.49 -20.47
N GLU A 25 39.85 -16.44 -19.23
CA GLU A 25 40.03 -15.24 -18.43
C GLU A 25 40.76 -14.15 -19.22
N THR A 26 40.16 -12.97 -19.40
CA THR A 26 40.83 -11.67 -19.17
C THR A 26 39.79 -10.53 -19.13
N GLN A 27 39.61 -9.94 -17.95
CA GLN A 27 39.29 -8.52 -17.63
C GLN A 27 38.31 -8.43 -16.46
N PRO A 28 38.53 -7.50 -15.51
CA PRO A 28 37.51 -7.19 -14.51
C PRO A 28 36.34 -6.54 -15.23
N THR A 29 35.32 -7.33 -15.55
CA THR A 29 34.03 -6.80 -15.95
C THR A 29 33.51 -6.01 -14.77
N LYS A 30 33.40 -4.68 -14.93
CA LYS A 30 32.62 -3.83 -14.04
C LYS A 30 31.31 -4.58 -13.80
N SER A 31 31.05 -4.98 -12.56
CA SER A 31 29.78 -5.56 -12.16
C SER A 31 28.70 -4.64 -12.69
N ALA A 32 27.99 -5.06 -13.74
CA ALA A 32 26.84 -4.34 -14.22
C ALA A 32 25.88 -4.34 -13.03
N ALA A 33 25.73 -3.18 -12.39
CA ALA A 33 24.80 -3.01 -11.31
C ALA A 33 23.44 -3.47 -11.85
N ILE A 34 22.88 -4.51 -11.21
CA ILE A 34 21.54 -4.99 -11.51
C ILE A 34 20.63 -3.79 -11.24
N SER A 35 20.12 -3.16 -12.29
CA SER A 35 19.16 -2.07 -12.17
C SER A 35 17.90 -2.65 -11.55
N SER A 36 17.59 -2.28 -10.32
CA SER A 36 16.31 -2.62 -9.70
C SER A 36 15.19 -2.01 -10.55
N PRO A 37 14.07 -2.72 -10.77
CA PRO A 37 12.91 -2.13 -11.43
C PRO A 37 12.49 -0.87 -10.66
N GLN A 38 12.44 0.27 -11.35
CA GLN A 38 11.96 1.52 -10.79
C GLN A 38 10.47 1.61 -11.07
N ASP A 39 9.68 1.44 -10.02
CA ASP A 39 8.25 1.69 -10.04
C ASP A 39 8.01 3.19 -9.86
N GLN A 40 7.25 3.81 -10.77
CA GLN A 40 6.97 5.23 -10.72
C GLN A 40 5.59 5.45 -10.12
N LEU A 41 5.55 6.11 -8.96
CA LEU A 41 4.32 6.48 -8.29
C LEU A 41 3.97 7.95 -8.60
N ASP A 42 2.93 8.18 -9.40
CA ASP A 42 2.41 9.52 -9.65
C ASP A 42 1.39 9.90 -8.57
N ILE A 43 1.83 10.70 -7.59
CA ILE A 43 0.96 11.25 -6.55
C ILE A 43 0.35 12.57 -7.06
N SER A 44 -0.97 12.74 -6.91
CA SER A 44 -1.64 13.99 -7.27
C SER A 44 -1.16 15.15 -6.40
N SER A 45 -1.09 16.36 -6.96
CA SER A 45 -0.65 17.56 -6.24
C SER A 45 -1.47 17.81 -4.96
N ILE A 46 -2.79 17.56 -5.02
CA ILE A 46 -3.70 17.67 -3.87
C ILE A 46 -3.31 16.71 -2.73
N ALA A 47 -2.88 15.50 -3.06
CA ALA A 47 -2.47 14.52 -2.06
C ALA A 47 -1.13 14.90 -1.40
N GLN A 48 -0.21 15.52 -2.14
CA GLN A 48 1.03 16.07 -1.60
C GLN A 48 0.75 17.24 -0.65
N GLU A 49 -0.08 18.20 -1.06
CA GLU A 49 -0.47 19.34 -0.22
C GLU A 49 -1.15 18.90 1.09
N LEU A 50 -2.03 17.89 1.03
CA LEU A 50 -2.68 17.34 2.22
C LEU A 50 -1.70 16.64 3.16
N ALA A 51 -0.69 15.95 2.62
CA ALA A 51 0.37 15.33 3.42
C ALA A 51 1.20 16.40 4.16
N ASP A 52 1.49 17.51 3.49
CA ASP A 52 2.21 18.64 4.08
C ASP A 52 1.39 19.31 5.19
N VAL A 53 0.11 19.59 4.96
CA VAL A 53 -0.78 20.12 6.01
C VAL A 53 -0.87 19.18 7.20
N LYS A 54 -0.99 17.87 6.97
CA LYS A 54 -0.99 16.86 8.04
C LYS A 54 0.33 16.86 8.82
N SER A 55 1.45 17.17 8.18
CA SER A 55 2.76 17.26 8.83
C SER A 55 2.87 18.47 9.77
N MET A 56 2.21 19.59 9.46
CA MET A 56 2.22 20.81 10.29
C MET A 56 1.50 20.62 11.64
N ASP A 57 0.52 19.71 11.71
CA ASP A 57 -0.22 19.37 12.95
C ASP A 57 0.54 18.41 13.89
N HIS A 58 1.84 18.19 13.66
CA HIS A 58 2.63 17.23 14.43
C HIS A 58 2.66 17.56 15.93
N ASP A 59 2.90 18.82 16.29
CA ASP A 59 3.01 19.23 17.69
C ASP A 59 1.67 19.21 18.42
N LEU A 60 0.57 19.54 17.73
CA LEU A 60 -0.76 19.40 18.29
C LEU A 60 -1.11 17.93 18.55
N ARG A 61 -0.69 17.04 17.64
CA ARG A 61 -0.87 15.59 17.81
C ARG A 61 -0.04 15.05 18.97
N THR A 62 1.22 15.45 19.13
CA THR A 62 2.05 14.96 20.25
C THR A 62 1.49 15.39 21.60
N GLN A 63 1.02 16.64 21.73
CA GLN A 63 0.36 17.11 22.95
C GLN A 63 -0.92 16.31 23.23
N ARG A 64 -1.80 16.16 22.23
CA ARG A 64 -3.03 15.37 22.38
C ARG A 64 -2.74 13.92 22.78
N LEU A 65 -1.69 13.32 22.21
CA LEU A 65 -1.29 11.96 22.56
C LEU A 65 -0.77 11.87 24.00
N ALA A 66 -0.07 12.88 24.50
CA ALA A 66 0.35 12.93 25.91
C ALA A 66 -0.85 13.03 26.84
N ASP A 67 -1.81 13.91 26.54
CA ASP A 67 -3.04 14.07 27.33
C ASP A 67 -3.89 12.80 27.33
N ILE A 68 -4.02 12.15 26.17
CA ILE A 68 -4.72 10.86 26.04
C ILE A 68 -4.04 9.79 26.88
N LYS A 69 -2.71 9.67 26.82
CA LYS A 69 -1.96 8.71 27.64
C LYS A 69 -2.17 8.94 29.13
N ALA A 70 -2.09 10.20 29.57
CA ALA A 70 -2.32 10.55 30.97
C ALA A 70 -3.73 10.15 31.42
N ALA A 71 -4.77 10.40 30.60
CA ALA A 71 -6.13 9.99 30.90
C ALA A 71 -6.31 8.46 30.92
N ILE A 72 -5.55 7.71 30.10
CA ILE A 72 -5.58 6.24 30.11
C ILE A 72 -4.95 5.71 31.40
N ASP A 73 -3.81 6.26 31.81
CA ASP A 73 -3.10 5.87 33.03
C ASP A 73 -3.94 6.19 34.29
N ASP A 74 -4.67 7.31 34.28
CA ASP A 74 -5.63 7.71 35.32
C ASP A 74 -6.94 6.91 35.27
N GLY A 75 -7.17 6.13 34.20
CA GLY A 75 -8.39 5.34 34.01
C GLY A 75 -9.63 6.17 33.66
N THR A 76 -9.48 7.46 33.39
CA THR A 76 -10.58 8.40 33.05
C THR A 76 -10.76 8.59 31.54
N TYR A 77 -9.92 7.95 30.74
CA TYR A 77 -10.03 8.02 29.29
C TYR A 77 -11.36 7.44 28.78
N GLU A 78 -11.75 6.28 29.32
CA GLU A 78 -13.01 5.62 28.97
C GLU A 78 -14.14 6.09 29.89
N ASN A 79 -15.21 6.56 29.26
CA ASN A 79 -16.44 6.93 29.93
C ASN A 79 -17.63 6.27 29.23
N SER A 80 -18.79 6.19 29.89
CA SER A 80 -19.97 5.52 29.34
C SER A 80 -20.35 6.04 27.95
N VAL A 81 -20.31 7.36 27.75
CA VAL A 81 -20.65 8.00 26.47
C VAL A 81 -19.70 7.60 25.34
N LYS A 82 -18.39 7.54 25.62
CA LYS A 82 -17.37 7.11 24.64
C LYS A 82 -17.50 5.63 24.33
N LEU A 83 -17.79 4.80 25.33
CA LEU A 83 -17.99 3.37 25.16
C LEU A 83 -19.21 3.08 24.29
N ASP A 84 -20.35 3.72 24.57
CA ASP A 84 -21.57 3.57 23.76
C ASP A 84 -21.29 3.97 22.30
N ALA A 85 -20.67 5.14 22.09
CA ALA A 85 -20.32 5.59 20.75
C ALA A 85 -19.28 4.70 20.04
N ALA A 86 -18.36 4.08 20.79
CA ALA A 86 -17.39 3.14 20.23
C ALA A 86 -18.05 1.83 19.81
N VAL A 87 -19.01 1.33 20.59
CA VAL A 87 -19.80 0.15 20.26
C VAL A 87 -20.65 0.39 19.01
N ASP A 88 -21.33 1.53 18.93
CA ASP A 88 -22.14 1.88 17.75
C ASP A 88 -21.29 1.90 16.47
N ARG A 89 -20.12 2.57 16.51
CA ARG A 89 -19.20 2.61 15.37
C ARG A 89 -18.65 1.24 14.99
N LEU A 90 -18.35 0.39 15.97
CA LEU A 90 -17.89 -0.97 15.73
C LEU A 90 -18.96 -1.80 15.00
N LEU A 91 -20.22 -1.69 15.44
CA LEU A 91 -21.34 -2.37 14.80
C LEU A 91 -21.57 -1.85 13.37
N ASP A 92 -21.49 -0.55 13.15
CA ASP A 92 -21.58 0.06 11.82
C ASP A 92 -20.50 -0.46 10.87
N GLU A 93 -19.24 -0.55 11.33
CA GLU A 93 -18.14 -1.08 10.52
C GLU A 93 -18.35 -2.55 10.15
N LEU A 94 -18.80 -3.39 11.09
CA LEU A 94 -19.07 -4.80 10.84
C LEU A 94 -20.22 -5.00 9.83
N VAL A 95 -21.29 -4.20 9.93
CA VAL A 95 -22.41 -4.27 8.98
C VAL A 95 -21.95 -3.81 7.58
N LYS A 96 -21.12 -2.77 7.51
CA LYS A 96 -20.57 -2.28 6.23
C LYS A 96 -19.69 -3.32 5.56
N ASP A 97 -18.85 -4.03 6.31
CA ASP A 97 -17.95 -5.06 5.78
C ASP A 97 -18.70 -6.27 5.21
N GLN A 98 -19.83 -6.65 5.82
CA GLN A 98 -20.71 -7.72 5.30
C GLN A 98 -21.36 -7.33 3.97
N SER A 99 -21.66 -6.05 3.76
CA SER A 99 -22.24 -5.57 2.49
C SER A 99 -21.25 -5.60 1.32
N THR A 100 -19.94 -5.50 1.60
CA THR A 100 -18.88 -5.65 0.60
C THR A 100 -18.61 -7.11 0.25
N GLN A 101 -18.83 -8.04 1.19
CA GLN A 101 -18.64 -9.49 0.97
C GLN A 101 -19.73 -10.10 0.08
N ASN A 102 -20.98 -9.62 0.16
CA ASN A 102 -22.13 -10.21 -0.55
C ASN A 102 -22.34 -9.66 -1.99
N ARG A 103 -21.29 -9.09 -2.60
CA ARG A 103 -21.31 -8.43 -3.92
C ARG A 103 -20.43 -9.11 -4.98
N GLY A 104 -20.05 -10.37 -4.75
CA GLY A 104 -19.42 -11.26 -5.73
C GLY A 104 -20.29 -12.47 -6.01
#